data_AF-A0A2E7EZV7-F1
#
_entry.id   AF-A0A2E7EZV7-F1
#
_cell.length_a   1.000
_cell.length_b   1.000
_cell.length_c   1.000
_cell.angle_alpha   90.00
_cell.angle_beta   90.00
_cell.angle_gamma   90.00
#
_symmetry.space_group_name_H-M   'P 1'
#
loop_
_entity.id
_entity.type
_entity.pdbx_description
1 polymer ?
#
loop_
_entity_poly.entity_id
_entity_poly.type
_entity_poly.pdbx_seq_one_letter_code
_entity_poly.pdbx_strand_id
1 'polypeptide(L)'
;MSTEASPSQLTRLVPPLTIIALVIMIAGAIYHVATIAPPRAPVFECENAPEAADYADISGWHHRPTTDREGGWERPWGVDVLWFPASPGEFLGGWNVPLDWAGIENAENVPVWTSRIEEAATDLFVPRRRFASPLSGEQIDREGAESLETEDILAAADHYLENDQLMRGIFLGGSDDGIAAAMEVYSLRLDGVMPFTNLFGGLIIGRNTEATTTDTLPDWPSCEDATAYPCILDLRGNNAEEAEQRVLATLGAFSEWLDAEVPKPAAPLPPFETIELSPINRPEHEL
;
A
#
# COMPACT_ATOMS: atom_id res chain seq x y z
N MET A 1 89.00 -32.39 -27.67
CA MET A 1 87.82 -32.76 -28.48
C MET A 1 86.60 -32.39 -27.65
N SER A 2 85.98 -31.25 -27.97
CA SER A 2 84.82 -30.73 -27.23
C SER A 2 83.55 -31.19 -27.94
N THR A 3 82.78 -32.06 -27.29
CA THR A 3 81.44 -32.44 -27.74
C THR A 3 80.44 -31.37 -27.32
N GLU A 4 80.06 -30.51 -28.26
CA GLU A 4 78.88 -29.64 -28.10
C GLU A 4 77.62 -30.53 -28.01
N ALA A 5 76.95 -30.48 -26.88
CA ALA A 5 75.65 -31.11 -26.70
C ALA A 5 74.61 -30.31 -27.51
N SER A 6 74.20 -30.83 -28.65
CA SER A 6 73.05 -30.32 -29.39
C SER A 6 71.82 -30.32 -28.48
N PRO A 7 71.12 -29.18 -28.29
CA PRO A 7 69.93 -29.15 -27.46
C PRO A 7 68.85 -30.05 -28.08
N SER A 8 68.29 -30.95 -27.27
CA SER A 8 67.29 -31.92 -27.71
C SER A 8 66.05 -31.19 -28.26
N GLN A 9 65.38 -31.79 -29.25
CA GLN A 9 64.16 -31.22 -29.86
C GLN A 9 63.07 -30.88 -28.82
N LEU A 10 63.05 -31.60 -27.68
CA LEU A 10 62.20 -31.34 -26.53
C LEU A 10 62.40 -29.94 -25.92
N THR A 11 63.64 -29.47 -25.79
CA THR A 11 63.96 -28.13 -25.25
C THR A 11 63.53 -26.97 -26.16
N ARG A 12 63.35 -27.20 -27.47
CA ARG A 12 62.88 -26.17 -28.42
C ARG A 12 61.36 -26.00 -28.45
N LEU A 13 60.60 -26.98 -27.95
CA LEU A 13 59.13 -26.98 -27.95
C LEU A 13 58.53 -26.41 -26.66
N VAL A 14 59.31 -26.28 -25.58
CA VAL A 14 58.85 -25.71 -24.31
C VAL A 14 58.35 -24.27 -24.48
N PRO A 15 59.09 -23.34 -25.10
CA PRO A 15 58.62 -21.95 -25.25
C PRO A 15 57.30 -21.78 -26.02
N PRO A 16 57.10 -22.40 -27.22
CA PRO A 16 55.85 -22.24 -27.94
C PRO A 16 54.66 -22.92 -27.24
N LEU A 17 54.87 -24.06 -26.56
CA LEU A 17 53.80 -24.72 -25.79
C LEU A 17 53.36 -23.87 -24.59
N THR A 18 54.27 -23.22 -23.88
CA THR A 18 53.91 -22.29 -22.80
C THR A 18 53.12 -21.08 -23.31
N ILE A 19 53.47 -20.55 -24.49
CA ILE A 19 52.72 -19.42 -25.09
C ILE A 19 51.30 -19.86 -25.46
N ILE A 20 51.15 -21.05 -26.07
CA ILE A 20 49.83 -21.59 -26.43
C ILE A 20 48.99 -21.83 -25.18
N ALA A 21 49.56 -22.42 -24.13
CA ALA A 21 48.86 -22.63 -22.87
C ALA A 21 48.41 -21.31 -22.22
N LEU A 22 49.27 -20.28 -22.24
CA LEU A 22 48.92 -18.95 -21.74
C LEU A 22 47.76 -18.34 -22.52
N VAL A 23 47.77 -18.43 -23.85
CA VAL A 23 46.70 -17.92 -24.71
C VAL A 23 45.38 -18.66 -24.44
N ILE A 24 45.42 -19.97 -24.25
CA ILE A 24 44.23 -20.77 -23.89
C ILE A 24 43.68 -20.35 -22.53
N MET A 25 44.54 -20.12 -21.53
CA MET A 25 44.08 -19.65 -20.21
C MET A 25 43.48 -18.26 -20.27
N ILE A 26 44.08 -17.32 -21.01
CA ILE A 26 43.54 -15.96 -21.20
C ILE A 26 42.20 -16.02 -21.95
N ALA A 27 42.10 -16.81 -23.03
CA ALA A 27 40.87 -16.99 -23.77
C ALA A 27 39.77 -17.64 -22.91
N GLY A 28 40.12 -18.63 -22.08
CA GLY A 28 39.22 -19.26 -21.12
C GLY A 28 38.74 -18.29 -20.04
N ALA A 29 39.61 -17.42 -19.53
CA ALA A 29 39.26 -16.38 -18.56
C ALA A 29 38.33 -15.33 -19.17
N ILE A 30 38.62 -14.86 -20.40
CA ILE A 30 37.76 -13.92 -21.13
C ILE A 30 36.40 -14.55 -21.41
N TYR A 31 36.37 -15.81 -21.86
CA TYR A 31 35.12 -16.53 -22.08
C TYR A 31 34.31 -16.65 -20.79
N HIS A 32 34.92 -17.05 -19.67
CA HIS A 32 34.24 -17.09 -18.36
C HIS A 32 33.68 -15.72 -17.95
N VAL A 33 34.44 -14.64 -18.10
CA VAL A 33 33.97 -13.29 -17.75
C VAL A 33 32.87 -12.79 -18.70
N ALA A 34 32.97 -13.10 -19.99
CA ALA A 34 32.01 -12.61 -20.98
C ALA A 34 30.71 -13.43 -21.06
N THR A 35 30.74 -14.71 -20.67
CA THR A 35 29.60 -15.63 -20.84
C THR A 35 29.02 -16.18 -19.54
N ILE A 36 29.80 -16.20 -18.45
CA ILE A 36 29.39 -16.77 -17.14
C ILE A 36 29.26 -15.68 -16.08
N ALA A 37 29.74 -14.45 -16.33
CA ALA A 37 29.35 -13.33 -15.47
C ALA A 37 27.83 -13.19 -15.53
N PRO A 38 27.13 -13.18 -14.39
CA PRO A 38 25.70 -12.95 -14.39
C PRO A 38 25.43 -11.61 -15.11
N PRO A 39 24.34 -11.52 -15.89
CA PRO A 39 23.92 -10.23 -16.41
C PRO A 39 23.87 -9.24 -15.23
N ARG A 40 24.33 -8.00 -15.46
CA ARG A 40 24.26 -6.97 -14.42
C ARG A 40 22.83 -6.93 -13.89
N ALA A 41 22.69 -6.92 -12.56
CA ALA A 41 21.40 -6.71 -11.93
C ALA A 41 20.77 -5.44 -12.53
N PRO A 42 19.45 -5.42 -12.77
CA PRO A 42 18.78 -4.18 -13.14
C PRO A 42 19.06 -3.13 -12.06
N VAL A 43 19.28 -1.87 -12.44
CA VAL A 43 19.46 -0.76 -11.49
C VAL A 43 18.10 -0.07 -11.34
N PHE A 44 17.77 0.35 -10.13
CA PHE A 44 16.57 1.14 -9.92
C PHE A 44 16.85 2.60 -10.23
N GLU A 45 16.02 3.18 -11.09
CA GLU A 45 16.06 4.60 -11.43
C GLU A 45 14.66 5.16 -11.24
N CYS A 46 14.51 6.07 -10.27
CA CYS A 46 13.22 6.68 -9.93
C CYS A 46 12.55 7.35 -11.14
N GLU A 47 13.33 7.91 -12.07
CA GLU A 47 12.82 8.57 -13.29
C GLU A 47 12.14 7.59 -14.26
N ASN A 48 12.46 6.30 -14.17
CA ASN A 48 11.87 5.24 -14.99
C ASN A 48 10.75 4.49 -14.25
N ALA A 49 10.46 4.85 -13.00
CA ALA A 49 9.36 4.26 -12.26
C ALA A 49 8.02 4.69 -12.89
N PRO A 50 6.97 3.86 -12.79
CA PRO A 50 5.63 4.26 -13.19
C PRO A 50 5.18 5.54 -12.47
N GLU A 51 4.33 6.32 -13.12
CA GLU A 51 3.75 7.52 -12.53
C GLU A 51 2.92 7.17 -11.27
N ALA A 52 3.00 8.04 -10.26
CA ALA A 52 2.22 7.94 -9.05
C ALA A 52 0.73 8.24 -9.32
N ALA A 53 -0.14 7.71 -8.46
CA ALA A 53 -1.57 7.97 -8.56
C ALA A 53 -1.89 9.41 -8.12
N ASP A 54 -2.83 10.06 -8.82
CA ASP A 54 -3.46 11.28 -8.31
C ASP A 54 -4.69 10.87 -7.47
N TYR A 55 -4.55 10.92 -6.15
CA TYR A 55 -5.62 10.52 -5.23
C TYR A 55 -6.77 11.53 -5.14
N ALA A 56 -6.64 12.72 -5.72
CA ALA A 56 -7.79 13.61 -5.89
C ALA A 56 -8.75 13.10 -6.97
N ASP A 57 -8.26 12.33 -7.94
CA ASP A 57 -9.06 11.71 -8.99
C ASP A 57 -9.53 10.31 -8.58
N ILE A 58 -10.76 9.95 -8.98
CA ILE A 58 -11.34 8.62 -8.75
C ILE A 58 -10.49 7.51 -9.36
N SER A 59 -9.75 7.82 -10.43
CA SER A 59 -8.86 6.88 -11.11
C SER A 59 -7.65 6.43 -10.28
N GLY A 60 -7.30 7.19 -9.23
CA GLY A 60 -6.30 6.84 -8.20
C GLY A 60 -6.81 5.85 -7.15
N TRP A 61 -8.06 5.42 -7.23
CA TRP A 61 -8.69 4.48 -6.30
C TRP A 61 -9.22 3.27 -7.05
N HIS A 62 -9.07 2.08 -6.47
CA HIS A 62 -9.84 0.91 -6.88
C HIS A 62 -11.30 1.03 -6.42
N HIS A 63 -11.50 1.60 -5.24
CA HIS A 63 -12.81 1.92 -4.70
C HIS A 63 -12.71 3.18 -3.84
N ARG A 64 -13.57 4.15 -4.12
CA ARG A 64 -13.81 5.33 -3.28
C ARG A 64 -15.28 5.72 -3.49
N PRO A 65 -16.06 5.94 -2.42
CA PRO A 65 -17.45 6.32 -2.57
C PRO A 65 -17.54 7.66 -3.32
N THR A 66 -18.54 7.79 -4.19
CA THR A 66 -18.78 9.01 -5.00
C THR A 66 -20.05 9.76 -4.61
N THR A 67 -20.85 9.17 -3.73
CA THR A 67 -22.06 9.78 -3.18
C THR A 67 -21.70 10.70 -2.02
N ASP A 68 -22.57 11.66 -1.72
CA ASP A 68 -22.47 12.45 -0.49
C ASP A 68 -22.57 11.54 0.74
N ARG A 69 -21.74 11.82 1.74
CA ARG A 69 -21.60 11.00 2.94
C ARG A 69 -21.85 11.82 4.18
N GLU A 70 -22.54 11.21 5.13
CA GLU A 70 -22.74 11.80 6.45
C GLU A 70 -21.45 11.75 7.26
N GLY A 71 -21.11 12.84 7.95
CA GLY A 71 -19.95 12.87 8.84
C GLY A 71 -20.21 12.22 10.19
N GLY A 72 -19.16 12.12 11.02
CA GLY A 72 -19.23 11.52 12.36
C GLY A 72 -20.15 12.25 13.36
N TRP A 73 -20.69 13.40 12.98
CA TRP A 73 -21.69 14.14 13.76
C TRP A 73 -23.11 13.54 13.68
N GLU A 74 -23.40 12.70 12.68
CA GLU A 74 -24.70 12.03 12.53
C GLU A 74 -24.82 10.73 13.35
N ARG A 75 -26.04 10.19 13.46
CA ARG A 75 -26.31 8.90 14.12
C ARG A 75 -27.00 7.92 13.18
N PRO A 76 -26.53 6.68 13.05
CA PRO A 76 -25.37 6.09 13.75
C PRO A 76 -24.03 6.71 13.34
N TRP A 77 -23.00 6.61 14.19
CA TRP A 77 -21.67 7.13 13.83
C TRP A 77 -21.10 6.36 12.63
N GLY A 78 -20.87 7.05 11.51
CA GLY A 78 -20.34 6.39 10.32
C GLY A 78 -18.92 5.84 10.50
N VAL A 79 -18.63 4.67 9.94
CA VAL A 79 -17.32 4.01 10.05
C VAL A 79 -16.76 3.72 8.66
N ASP A 80 -15.47 3.93 8.49
CA ASP A 80 -14.78 3.74 7.22
C ASP A 80 -13.73 2.65 7.34
N VAL A 81 -13.46 1.98 6.22
CA VAL A 81 -12.35 1.05 6.09
C VAL A 81 -11.41 1.53 5.00
N LEU A 82 -10.16 1.83 5.36
CA LEU A 82 -9.09 2.04 4.40
C LEU A 82 -8.32 0.72 4.22
N TRP A 83 -8.51 0.09 3.06
CA TRP A 83 -8.06 -1.25 2.77
C TRP A 83 -6.91 -1.26 1.77
N PHE A 84 -5.80 -1.88 2.14
CA PHE A 84 -4.61 -2.05 1.31
C PHE A 84 -4.56 -3.47 0.74
N PRO A 85 -4.72 -3.62 -0.58
CA PRO A 85 -4.67 -4.92 -1.22
C PRO A 85 -3.24 -5.46 -1.31
N ALA A 86 -3.15 -6.78 -1.43
CA ALA A 86 -1.90 -7.49 -1.64
C ALA A 86 -1.28 -7.15 -3.01
N SER A 87 0.06 -7.16 -3.09
CA SER A 87 0.75 -7.02 -4.38
C SER A 87 0.37 -8.11 -5.38
N PRO A 88 0.33 -7.81 -6.68
CA PRO A 88 0.07 -8.81 -7.71
C PRO A 88 1.30 -9.72 -7.88
N GLY A 89 1.12 -11.03 -7.68
CA GLY A 89 2.22 -12.00 -7.66
C GLY A 89 2.92 -12.29 -9.00
N GLU A 90 2.44 -11.74 -10.13
CA GLU A 90 2.92 -12.11 -11.48
C GLU A 90 3.65 -11.00 -12.25
N PHE A 91 3.90 -9.82 -11.65
CA PHE A 91 4.57 -8.75 -12.38
C PHE A 91 6.09 -8.99 -12.49
N LEU A 92 6.59 -9.08 -13.71
CA LEU A 92 8.02 -9.25 -14.03
C LEU A 92 8.59 -8.10 -14.87
N GLY A 93 7.84 -7.00 -15.03
CA GLY A 93 8.11 -5.94 -16.01
C GLY A 93 9.06 -4.82 -15.56
N GLY A 94 9.50 -4.82 -14.30
CA GLY A 94 10.33 -3.76 -13.74
C GLY A 94 10.34 -3.76 -12.22
N TRP A 95 10.94 -2.72 -11.63
CA TRP A 95 11.07 -2.55 -10.18
C TRP A 95 9.78 -2.19 -9.47
N ASN A 96 8.86 -1.49 -10.15
CA ASN A 96 7.55 -1.17 -9.62
C ASN A 96 6.45 -1.56 -10.60
N VAL A 97 5.37 -2.12 -10.09
CA VAL A 97 4.17 -2.46 -10.87
C VAL A 97 3.41 -1.18 -11.22
N PRO A 98 3.13 -0.90 -12.50
CA PRO A 98 2.28 0.22 -12.91
C PRO A 98 0.85 0.12 -12.36
N LEU A 99 0.19 1.27 -12.16
CA LEU A 99 -1.15 1.33 -11.56
C LEU A 99 -2.25 0.63 -12.38
N ASP A 100 -2.13 0.61 -13.70
CA ASP A 100 -3.05 -0.06 -14.61
C ASP A 100 -2.85 -1.59 -14.61
N TRP A 101 -1.65 -2.05 -14.31
CA TRP A 101 -1.29 -3.47 -14.19
C TRP A 101 -1.51 -4.03 -12.79
N ALA A 102 -1.42 -3.16 -11.79
CA ALA A 102 -1.90 -3.39 -10.44
C ALA A 102 -3.44 -3.58 -10.38
N GLY A 103 -4.12 -3.58 -11.53
CA GLY A 103 -5.53 -3.90 -11.71
C GLY A 103 -5.91 -5.17 -10.95
N ILE A 104 -6.49 -4.98 -9.77
CA ILE A 104 -7.16 -5.97 -8.94
C ILE A 104 -8.49 -6.38 -9.61
N GLU A 105 -8.48 -6.66 -10.91
CA GLU A 105 -9.63 -7.23 -11.61
C GLU A 105 -9.92 -8.65 -11.12
N ASN A 106 -8.96 -9.28 -10.45
CA ASN A 106 -9.21 -10.45 -9.62
C ASN A 106 -9.84 -10.00 -8.30
N ALA A 107 -11.17 -10.03 -8.28
CA ALA A 107 -12.06 -9.86 -7.13
C ALA A 107 -11.76 -10.75 -5.88
N GLU A 108 -10.63 -11.45 -5.84
CA GLU A 108 -10.20 -12.27 -4.71
C GLU A 108 -9.45 -11.46 -3.64
N ASN A 109 -8.88 -10.28 -3.99
CA ASN A 109 -8.04 -9.47 -3.08
C ASN A 109 -8.73 -8.21 -2.52
N VAL A 110 -9.82 -7.75 -3.16
CA VAL A 110 -10.77 -6.80 -2.54
C VAL A 110 -11.88 -7.66 -1.94
N PRO A 111 -12.03 -7.71 -0.59
CA PRO A 111 -12.91 -8.69 0.02
C PRO A 111 -14.35 -8.61 -0.50
N VAL A 112 -15.01 -9.75 -0.73
CA VAL A 112 -16.38 -9.84 -1.26
C VAL A 112 -17.41 -9.02 -0.45
N TRP A 113 -17.14 -8.79 0.85
CA TRP A 113 -17.96 -7.97 1.74
C TRP A 113 -18.09 -6.50 1.29
N THR A 114 -17.18 -6.03 0.44
CA THR A 114 -17.17 -4.67 -0.09
C THR A 114 -18.36 -4.37 -1.01
N SER A 115 -18.97 -5.38 -1.62
CA SER A 115 -20.12 -5.24 -2.53
C SER A 115 -21.47 -5.06 -1.83
N ARG A 116 -21.53 -5.14 -0.49
CA ARG A 116 -22.78 -5.10 0.30
C ARG A 116 -22.75 -4.16 1.51
N ILE A 117 -21.72 -3.32 1.61
CA ILE A 117 -21.51 -2.39 2.72
C ILE A 117 -22.44 -1.16 2.70
N GLU A 118 -23.11 -0.91 1.58
CA GLU A 118 -24.03 0.25 1.42
C GLU A 118 -25.17 0.29 2.46
N GLU A 119 -25.48 -0.81 3.14
CA GLU A 119 -26.57 -0.87 4.12
C GLU A 119 -26.19 -0.44 5.56
N ALA A 120 -24.91 -0.26 5.89
CA ALA A 120 -24.45 -0.19 7.30
C ALA A 120 -23.77 1.13 7.73
N ALA A 121 -24.10 2.28 7.10
CA ALA A 121 -23.42 3.56 7.35
C ALA A 121 -21.89 3.43 7.29
N THR A 122 -21.41 2.49 6.49
CA THR A 122 -20.02 2.08 6.40
C THR A 122 -19.53 2.37 4.99
N ASP A 123 -18.28 2.80 4.86
CA ASP A 123 -17.67 3.05 3.55
C ASP A 123 -16.31 2.39 3.42
N LEU A 124 -15.91 2.15 2.18
CA LEU A 124 -14.64 1.51 1.84
C LEU A 124 -13.80 2.41 0.95
N PHE A 125 -12.52 2.51 1.29
CA PHE A 125 -11.50 3.15 0.49
C PHE A 125 -10.42 2.14 0.15
N VAL A 126 -10.13 1.95 -1.14
CA VAL A 126 -9.08 1.06 -1.64
C VAL A 126 -8.21 1.88 -2.59
N PRO A 127 -7.07 2.41 -2.13
CA PRO A 127 -6.19 3.20 -3.00
C PRO A 127 -5.46 2.31 -4.00
N ARG A 128 -5.14 2.88 -5.17
CA ARG A 128 -4.20 2.30 -6.13
C ARG A 128 -2.80 2.75 -5.76
N ARG A 129 -1.85 1.83 -5.66
CA ARG A 129 -0.45 2.13 -5.38
C ARG A 129 0.45 1.37 -6.32
N ARG A 130 1.64 1.91 -6.55
CA ARG A 130 2.75 1.17 -7.17
C ARG A 130 3.23 0.14 -6.15
N PHE A 131 3.43 -1.08 -6.61
CA PHE A 131 3.98 -2.15 -5.77
C PHE A 131 5.45 -2.35 -6.10
N ALA A 132 6.31 -2.49 -5.09
CA ALA A 132 7.66 -2.96 -5.29
C ALA A 132 7.63 -4.41 -5.81
N SER A 133 8.23 -4.61 -6.98
CA SER A 133 8.28 -5.91 -7.63
C SER A 133 9.26 -6.84 -6.89
N PRO A 134 8.99 -8.14 -6.78
CA PRO A 134 9.84 -9.10 -6.07
C PRO A 134 11.15 -9.44 -6.83
N LEU A 135 11.68 -8.52 -7.64
CA LEU A 135 12.88 -8.75 -8.43
C LEU A 135 14.13 -8.94 -7.57
N SER A 136 15.03 -9.80 -8.05
CA SER A 136 16.39 -9.90 -7.53
C SER A 136 17.25 -8.75 -8.06
N GLY A 137 17.77 -7.91 -7.17
CA GLY A 137 18.75 -6.86 -7.49
C GLY A 137 19.52 -6.40 -6.26
N GLU A 138 20.20 -5.25 -6.33
CA GLU A 138 20.90 -4.72 -5.16
C GLU A 138 19.90 -4.26 -4.09
N GLN A 139 20.31 -4.36 -2.82
CA GLN A 139 19.46 -3.98 -1.69
C GLN A 139 18.99 -2.53 -1.77
N ILE A 140 19.87 -1.62 -2.20
CA ILE A 140 19.56 -0.19 -2.33
C ILE A 140 18.50 0.09 -3.40
N ASP A 141 18.51 -0.70 -4.48
CA ASP A 141 17.54 -0.57 -5.56
C ASP A 141 16.15 -1.02 -5.09
N ARG A 142 16.11 -2.12 -4.31
CA ARG A 142 14.88 -2.60 -3.68
C ARG A 142 14.31 -1.59 -2.69
N GLU A 143 15.16 -1.01 -1.83
CA GLU A 143 14.74 0.04 -0.90
C GLU A 143 14.20 1.27 -1.63
N GLY A 144 14.76 1.63 -2.79
CA GLY A 144 14.24 2.70 -3.64
C GLY A 144 12.83 2.40 -4.17
N ALA A 145 12.60 1.17 -4.66
CA ALA A 145 11.29 0.75 -5.14
C ALA A 145 10.24 0.67 -4.01
N GLU A 146 10.62 0.15 -2.85
CA GLU A 146 9.79 0.11 -1.63
C GLU A 146 9.45 1.51 -1.13
N SER A 147 10.39 2.46 -1.21
CA SER A 147 10.15 3.85 -0.81
C SER A 147 9.07 4.53 -1.68
N LEU A 148 8.98 4.21 -2.97
CA LEU A 148 7.92 4.74 -3.83
C LEU A 148 6.55 4.15 -3.51
N GLU A 149 6.51 2.87 -3.14
CA GLU A 149 5.28 2.24 -2.65
C GLU A 149 4.82 2.88 -1.34
N THR A 150 5.74 3.12 -0.40
CA THR A 150 5.44 3.84 0.85
C THR A 150 4.95 5.26 0.60
N GLU A 151 5.54 5.98 -0.35
CA GLU A 151 5.07 7.31 -0.75
C GLU A 151 3.60 7.27 -1.22
N ASP A 152 3.26 6.30 -2.07
CA ASP A 152 1.90 6.11 -2.56
C ASP A 152 0.91 5.76 -1.44
N ILE A 153 1.28 4.86 -0.53
CA ILE A 153 0.46 4.48 0.64
C ILE A 153 0.12 5.71 1.48
N LEU A 154 1.13 6.51 1.81
CA LEU A 154 0.97 7.67 2.68
C LEU A 154 0.22 8.79 1.98
N ALA A 155 0.48 9.05 0.69
CA ALA A 155 -0.25 10.05 -0.08
C ALA A 155 -1.74 9.73 -0.20
N ALA A 156 -2.09 8.45 -0.37
CA ALA A 156 -3.49 8.00 -0.33
C ALA A 156 -4.15 8.25 1.02
N ALA A 157 -3.47 7.82 2.09
CA ALA A 157 -3.98 7.97 3.45
C ALA A 157 -4.15 9.46 3.80
N ASP A 158 -3.18 10.31 3.45
CA ASP A 158 -3.24 11.75 3.67
C ASP A 158 -4.44 12.37 2.92
N HIS A 159 -4.64 12.02 1.65
CA HIS A 159 -5.80 12.50 0.90
C HIS A 159 -7.12 12.11 1.57
N TYR A 160 -7.25 10.84 1.97
CA TYR A 160 -8.44 10.33 2.66
C TYR A 160 -8.69 11.07 3.98
N LEU A 161 -7.66 11.19 4.83
CA LEU A 161 -7.77 11.82 6.15
C LEU A 161 -8.13 13.30 6.04
N GLU A 162 -7.63 14.00 5.03
CA GLU A 162 -7.89 15.43 4.83
C GLU A 162 -9.24 15.73 4.18
N ASN A 163 -9.69 14.89 3.23
CA ASN A 163 -10.81 15.23 2.35
C ASN A 163 -12.05 14.34 2.55
N ASP A 164 -11.87 13.07 2.95
CA ASP A 164 -12.94 12.07 2.93
C ASP A 164 -13.33 11.54 4.32
N GLN A 165 -12.47 11.69 5.32
CA GLN A 165 -12.69 11.05 6.62
C GLN A 165 -13.88 11.63 7.40
N LEU A 166 -14.22 12.92 7.21
CA LEU A 166 -15.43 13.57 7.76
C LEU A 166 -15.71 13.31 9.25
N MET A 167 -14.67 13.16 10.07
CA MET A 167 -14.75 12.80 11.50
C MET A 167 -15.41 11.43 11.79
N ARG A 168 -15.45 10.53 10.80
CA ARG A 168 -15.99 9.17 10.91
C ARG A 168 -15.02 8.22 11.61
N GLY A 169 -15.51 7.11 12.13
CA GLY A 169 -14.65 6.04 12.66
C GLY A 169 -13.79 5.44 11.54
N ILE A 170 -12.61 4.91 11.85
CA ILE A 170 -11.69 4.36 10.85
C ILE A 170 -11.17 2.99 11.30
N PHE A 171 -11.26 2.01 10.42
CA PHE A 171 -10.46 0.80 10.46
C PHE A 171 -9.43 0.83 9.32
N LEU A 172 -8.23 0.34 9.60
CA LEU A 172 -7.26 0.03 8.56
C LEU A 172 -7.29 -1.48 8.30
N GLY A 173 -7.05 -1.90 7.08
CA GLY A 173 -7.00 -3.32 6.79
C GLY A 173 -6.18 -3.64 5.56
N GLY A 174 -5.89 -4.92 5.37
CA GLY A 174 -5.22 -5.39 4.18
C GLY A 174 -5.03 -6.89 4.14
N SER A 175 -4.52 -7.36 3.01
CA SER A 175 -4.10 -8.74 2.80
C SER A 175 -2.59 -8.79 2.56
N ASP A 176 -1.92 -9.82 3.06
CA ASP A 176 -0.48 -10.05 2.86
C ASP A 176 0.38 -8.81 3.19
N ASP A 177 1.10 -8.26 2.21
CA ASP A 177 1.93 -7.06 2.34
C ASP A 177 1.11 -5.77 2.54
N GLY A 178 -0.19 -5.79 2.21
CA GLY A 178 -1.14 -4.72 2.54
C GLY A 178 -1.34 -4.54 4.04
N ILE A 179 -1.09 -5.56 4.86
CA ILE A 179 -1.14 -5.41 6.33
C ILE A 179 0.01 -4.51 6.81
N ALA A 180 1.20 -4.67 6.22
CA ALA A 180 2.34 -3.80 6.54
C ALA A 180 2.03 -2.36 6.14
N ALA A 181 1.38 -2.14 4.99
CA ALA A 181 0.91 -0.82 4.56
C ALA A 181 -0.09 -0.19 5.54
N ALA A 182 -1.07 -0.97 6.02
CA ALA A 182 -2.01 -0.52 7.04
C ALA A 182 -1.29 -0.12 8.35
N MET A 183 -0.31 -0.93 8.78
CA MET A 183 0.49 -0.64 9.98
C MET A 183 1.35 0.62 9.82
N GLU A 184 1.93 0.83 8.63
CA GLU A 184 2.69 2.03 8.27
C GLU A 184 1.82 3.29 8.45
N VAL A 185 0.60 3.28 7.90
CA VAL A 185 -0.36 4.38 8.03
C VAL A 185 -0.73 4.63 9.48
N TYR A 186 -1.06 3.57 10.24
CA TYR A 186 -1.36 3.72 11.67
C TYR A 186 -0.20 4.39 12.41
N SER A 187 1.02 3.86 12.25
CA SER A 187 2.20 4.33 12.97
C SER A 187 2.58 5.77 12.60
N LEU A 188 2.39 6.18 11.34
CA LEU A 188 2.88 7.47 10.85
C LEU A 188 1.81 8.56 10.81
N ARG A 189 0.52 8.23 10.85
CA ARG A 189 -0.59 9.19 10.70
C ARG A 189 -1.63 9.17 11.80
N LEU A 190 -1.85 8.04 12.46
CA LEU A 190 -2.95 7.90 13.43
C LEU A 190 -2.47 7.81 14.88
N ASP A 191 -1.35 7.13 15.14
CA ASP A 191 -0.88 6.89 16.49
C ASP A 191 -0.50 8.20 17.22
N GLY A 192 -1.14 8.42 18.37
CA GLY A 192 -0.98 9.65 19.15
C GLY A 192 -1.51 10.94 18.49
N VAL A 193 -2.19 10.86 17.35
CA VAL A 193 -2.71 12.02 16.62
C VAL A 193 -4.20 12.21 16.91
N MET A 194 -4.58 13.38 17.42
CA MET A 194 -5.98 13.78 17.57
C MET A 194 -6.55 14.26 16.23
N PRO A 195 -7.82 13.96 15.89
CA PRO A 195 -8.81 13.22 16.68
C PRO A 195 -8.72 11.69 16.55
N PHE A 196 -7.82 11.18 15.72
CA PHE A 196 -7.77 9.77 15.32
C PHE A 196 -7.50 8.79 16.46
N THR A 197 -6.88 9.24 17.55
CA THR A 197 -6.72 8.44 18.78
C THR A 197 -8.06 7.89 19.31
N ASN A 198 -9.16 8.61 19.12
CA ASN A 198 -10.50 8.18 19.55
C ASN A 198 -11.35 7.60 18.40
N LEU A 199 -11.00 7.91 17.15
CA LEU A 199 -11.76 7.49 15.97
C LEU A 199 -11.23 6.21 15.33
N PHE A 200 -10.05 5.74 15.75
CA PHE A 200 -9.45 4.52 15.22
C PHE A 200 -9.96 3.27 15.93
N GLY A 201 -10.64 2.40 15.18
CA GLY A 201 -11.22 1.15 15.65
C GLY A 201 -10.23 -0.02 15.63
N GLY A 202 -9.20 0.03 14.78
CA GLY A 202 -8.16 -1.00 14.75
C GLY A 202 -7.93 -1.59 13.37
N LEU A 203 -7.52 -2.86 13.35
CA LEU A 203 -7.02 -3.54 12.14
C LEU A 203 -7.90 -4.69 11.70
N ILE A 204 -8.09 -4.80 10.39
CA ILE A 204 -8.75 -5.95 9.75
C ILE A 204 -7.72 -6.71 8.92
N ILE A 205 -7.50 -7.99 9.26
CA ILE A 205 -6.56 -8.86 8.57
C ILE A 205 -7.32 -9.71 7.54
N GLY A 206 -6.87 -9.67 6.29
CA GLY A 206 -7.48 -10.38 5.17
C GLY A 206 -7.41 -11.90 5.27
N ARG A 207 -8.40 -12.57 4.68
CA ARG A 207 -8.62 -14.02 4.75
C ARG A 207 -7.49 -14.87 4.18
N ASN A 208 -6.88 -14.39 3.09
CA ASN A 208 -5.90 -15.14 2.30
C ASN A 208 -4.45 -14.83 2.69
N THR A 209 -4.25 -14.13 3.81
CA THR A 209 -2.92 -13.75 4.29
C THR A 209 -2.13 -14.98 4.70
N GLU A 210 -0.94 -15.21 4.13
CA GLU A 210 -0.04 -16.24 4.64
C GLU A 210 0.39 -15.91 6.09
N ALA A 211 0.51 -16.93 6.94
CA ALA A 211 0.64 -16.79 8.40
C ALA A 211 1.92 -16.07 8.90
N THR A 212 2.75 -15.54 8.01
CA THR A 212 4.09 -15.00 8.26
C THR A 212 4.14 -13.64 8.95
N THR A 213 3.01 -12.93 9.12
CA THR A 213 2.96 -11.56 9.68
C THR A 213 2.51 -11.46 11.14
N THR A 214 2.28 -12.56 11.86
CA THR A 214 1.83 -12.48 13.28
C THR A 214 2.86 -11.87 14.24
N ASP A 215 4.15 -11.94 13.92
CA ASP A 215 5.20 -11.42 14.82
C ASP A 215 5.31 -9.88 14.83
N THR A 216 4.60 -9.20 13.92
CA THR A 216 4.64 -7.72 13.77
C THR A 216 3.33 -7.03 14.12
N LEU A 217 2.31 -7.77 14.57
CA LEU A 217 1.03 -7.18 14.94
C LEU A 217 1.12 -6.53 16.34
N PRO A 218 0.40 -5.42 16.58
CA PRO A 218 0.23 -4.86 17.91
C PRO A 218 -0.40 -5.85 18.88
N ASP A 219 -0.08 -5.74 20.17
CA ASP A 219 -0.71 -6.51 21.24
C ASP A 219 -2.09 -5.90 21.60
N TRP A 220 -3.01 -5.91 20.64
CA TRP A 220 -4.38 -5.44 20.79
C TRP A 220 -5.34 -6.62 20.98
N PRO A 221 -6.45 -6.42 21.71
CA PRO A 221 -7.44 -7.48 21.90
C PRO A 221 -8.12 -7.86 20.58
N SER A 222 -8.65 -9.08 20.53
CA SER A 222 -9.57 -9.50 19.47
C SER A 222 -10.80 -8.60 19.44
N CYS A 223 -11.27 -8.23 18.25
CA CYS A 223 -12.51 -7.46 18.11
C CYS A 223 -13.76 -8.23 18.58
N GLU A 224 -13.70 -9.55 18.72
CA GLU A 224 -14.82 -10.36 19.23
C GLU A 224 -15.10 -10.14 20.72
N ASP A 225 -14.03 -9.88 21.49
CA ASP A 225 -14.08 -9.70 22.95
C ASP A 225 -13.78 -8.24 23.34
N ALA A 226 -13.71 -7.34 22.36
CA ALA A 226 -13.28 -5.97 22.58
C ALA A 226 -14.30 -5.17 23.39
N THR A 227 -13.88 -4.73 24.58
CA THR A 227 -14.59 -3.70 25.37
C THR A 227 -14.00 -2.30 25.16
N ALA A 228 -12.92 -2.21 24.38
CA ALA A 228 -12.20 -0.99 24.07
C ALA A 228 -11.50 -1.15 22.71
N TYR A 229 -11.25 -0.02 22.07
CA TYR A 229 -10.57 0.08 20.78
C TYR A 229 -9.23 0.80 20.94
N PRO A 230 -8.20 0.49 20.11
CA PRO A 230 -8.24 -0.35 18.91
C PRO A 230 -8.27 -1.87 19.20
N CYS A 231 -8.78 -2.66 18.25
CA CYS A 231 -8.81 -4.13 18.28
C CYS A 231 -8.30 -4.75 16.97
N ILE A 232 -8.06 -6.06 16.95
CA ILE A 232 -7.68 -6.81 15.74
C ILE A 232 -8.82 -7.75 15.34
N LEU A 233 -9.31 -7.60 14.12
CA LEU A 233 -10.24 -8.51 13.47
C LEU A 233 -9.46 -9.41 12.51
N ASP A 234 -9.16 -10.62 12.96
CA ASP A 234 -8.46 -11.62 12.15
C ASP A 234 -9.45 -12.50 11.38
N LEU A 235 -9.47 -12.37 10.05
CA LEU A 235 -10.37 -13.11 9.16
C LEU A 235 -9.71 -14.35 8.53
N ARG A 236 -8.47 -14.68 8.90
CA ARG A 236 -7.77 -15.84 8.34
C ARG A 236 -8.52 -17.13 8.65
N GLY A 237 -8.70 -17.97 7.63
CA GLY A 237 -9.42 -19.23 7.76
C GLY A 237 -10.95 -19.14 7.72
N ASN A 238 -11.54 -17.93 7.75
CA ASN A 238 -12.98 -17.77 7.52
C ASN A 238 -13.34 -17.98 6.05
N ASN A 239 -14.56 -18.45 5.81
CA ASN A 239 -15.16 -18.36 4.48
C ASN A 239 -15.64 -16.92 4.18
N ALA A 240 -16.08 -16.66 2.95
CA ALA A 240 -16.44 -15.30 2.52
C ALA A 240 -17.62 -14.72 3.30
N GLU A 241 -18.65 -15.53 3.53
CA GLU A 241 -19.89 -15.13 4.21
C GLU A 241 -19.63 -14.87 5.70
N GLU A 242 -18.86 -15.74 6.36
CA GLU A 242 -18.44 -15.55 7.75
C GLU A 242 -17.61 -14.28 7.92
N ALA A 243 -16.67 -14.04 7.02
CA ALA A 243 -15.83 -12.85 7.09
C ALA A 243 -16.65 -11.57 6.91
N GLU A 244 -17.60 -11.56 5.98
CA GLU A 244 -18.54 -10.46 5.78
C GLU A 244 -19.34 -10.17 7.06
N GLN A 245 -19.96 -11.20 7.63
CA GLN A 245 -20.74 -11.05 8.86
C GLN A 245 -19.90 -10.53 10.02
N ARG A 246 -18.66 -11.03 10.18
CA ARG A 246 -17.75 -10.58 11.25
C ARG A 246 -17.30 -9.13 11.06
N VAL A 247 -17.02 -8.71 9.81
CA VAL A 247 -16.69 -7.31 9.50
C VAL A 247 -17.86 -6.40 9.84
N LEU A 248 -19.05 -6.68 9.30
CA LEU A 248 -20.23 -5.84 9.53
C LEU A 248 -20.60 -5.76 11.02
N ALA A 249 -20.52 -6.88 11.75
CA ALA A 249 -20.75 -6.89 13.19
C ALA A 249 -19.72 -6.04 13.95
N THR A 250 -18.44 -6.12 13.56
CA THR A 250 -17.37 -5.35 14.19
C THR A 250 -17.51 -3.85 13.95
N LEU A 251 -17.80 -3.45 12.70
CA LEU A 251 -17.99 -2.04 12.35
C LEU A 251 -19.25 -1.46 13.00
N GLY A 252 -20.33 -2.23 13.06
CA GLY A 252 -21.55 -1.86 13.80
C GLY A 252 -21.30 -1.69 15.30
N ALA A 253 -20.61 -2.64 15.94
CA ALA A 253 -20.25 -2.54 17.36
C ALA A 253 -19.36 -1.32 17.64
N PHE A 254 -18.42 -1.01 16.74
CA PHE A 254 -17.58 0.18 16.88
C PHE A 254 -18.38 1.48 16.71
N SER A 255 -19.31 1.53 15.75
CA SER A 255 -20.23 2.65 15.58
C SER A 255 -21.04 2.92 16.85
N GLU A 256 -21.61 1.87 17.45
CA GLU A 256 -22.34 1.96 18.72
C GLU A 256 -21.45 2.43 19.88
N TRP A 257 -20.21 1.92 19.94
CA TRP A 257 -19.23 2.35 20.93
C TRP A 257 -18.86 3.82 20.78
N LEU A 258 -18.64 4.31 19.55
CA LEU A 258 -18.37 5.72 19.28
C LEU A 258 -19.54 6.61 19.74
N ASP A 259 -20.77 6.20 19.46
CA ASP A 259 -21.97 6.93 19.90
C ASP A 259 -22.13 6.97 21.43
N ALA A 260 -21.61 5.97 22.14
CA ALA A 260 -21.70 5.85 23.60
C ALA A 260 -20.55 6.55 24.34
N GLU A 261 -19.31 6.38 23.87
CA GLU A 261 -18.09 6.72 24.62
C GLU A 261 -17.37 7.96 24.08
N VAL A 262 -17.57 8.33 22.81
CA VAL A 262 -16.86 9.45 22.19
C VAL A 262 -17.76 10.69 22.05
N PRO A 263 -17.30 11.89 22.48
CA PRO A 263 -18.06 13.11 22.24
C PRO A 263 -18.27 13.38 20.75
N LYS A 264 -19.52 13.57 20.34
CA LYS A 264 -19.85 13.91 18.95
C LYS A 264 -19.17 15.20 18.48
N PRO A 265 -18.53 15.20 17.30
CA PRO A 265 -18.03 16.42 16.70
C PRO A 265 -19.19 17.35 16.34
N ALA A 266 -18.92 18.65 16.29
CA ALA A 266 -19.91 19.60 15.78
C ALA A 266 -20.05 19.45 14.26
N ALA A 267 -21.28 19.46 13.76
CA ALA A 267 -21.52 19.53 12.32
C ALA A 267 -20.91 20.81 11.74
N PRO A 268 -20.36 20.77 10.51
CA PRO A 268 -19.87 21.96 9.84
C PRO A 268 -21.00 22.99 9.69
N LEU A 269 -20.66 24.27 9.83
CA LEU A 269 -21.64 25.34 9.67
C LEU A 269 -22.19 25.33 8.24
N PRO A 270 -23.51 25.53 8.06
CA PRO A 270 -24.06 25.68 6.73
C PRO A 270 -23.38 26.86 6.03
N PRO A 271 -23.17 26.79 4.69
CA PRO A 271 -22.61 27.91 3.95
C PRO A 271 -23.45 29.17 4.21
N PHE A 272 -22.79 30.32 4.33
CA PHE A 272 -23.50 31.59 4.47
C PHE A 272 -24.48 31.74 3.31
N GLU A 273 -25.78 31.72 3.59
CA GLU A 273 -26.76 32.17 2.61
C GLU A 273 -26.42 33.62 2.29
N THR A 274 -26.03 33.89 1.04
CA THR A 274 -25.91 35.26 0.55
C THR A 274 -27.29 35.90 0.68
N ILE A 275 -27.47 36.71 1.71
CA ILE A 275 -28.64 37.56 1.85
C ILE A 275 -28.62 38.49 0.64
N GLU A 276 -29.45 38.22 -0.37
CA GLU A 276 -29.73 39.18 -1.42
C GLU A 276 -30.40 40.39 -0.77
N LEU A 277 -29.59 41.40 -0.43
CA LEU A 277 -30.09 42.68 0.01
C LEU A 277 -30.89 43.27 -1.14
N SER A 278 -32.22 43.24 -1.02
CA SER A 278 -33.12 43.90 -1.95
C SER A 278 -32.66 45.35 -2.16
N PRO A 279 -32.61 45.86 -3.40
CA PRO A 279 -32.19 47.23 -3.66
C PRO A 279 -33.02 48.21 -2.82
N ILE A 280 -32.34 49.00 -1.99
CA ILE A 280 -32.99 50.08 -1.25
C ILE A 280 -33.37 51.15 -2.27
N ASN A 281 -34.62 51.13 -2.74
CA ASN A 281 -35.19 52.25 -3.48
C ASN A 281 -35.28 53.44 -2.51
N ARG A 282 -34.33 54.38 -2.63
CA ARG A 282 -34.51 55.70 -2.01
C ARG A 282 -35.69 56.36 -2.70
N PRO A 283 -36.73 56.81 -1.96
CA PRO A 283 -37.73 57.66 -2.57
C PRO A 283 -37.04 58.94 -3.05
N GLU A 284 -37.11 59.19 -4.35
CA GLU A 284 -36.72 60.47 -4.92
C GLU A 284 -37.64 61.54 -4.31
N HIS A 285 -37.07 62.39 -3.47
CA HIS A 285 -37.75 63.60 -3.06
C HIS A 285 -37.76 64.56 -4.26
N GLU A 286 -38.91 64.66 -4.91
CA GLU A 286 -39.20 65.74 -5.86
C GLU A 286 -39.07 67.09 -5.16
N LEU A 287 -38.29 68.00 -5.77
CA LEU A 287 -38.08 69.39 -5.38
C LEU A 287 -39.23 70.29 -5.85
#